data_AF-A0A8H3VSB3-F1
#
_entry.id   AF-A0A8H3VSB3-F1
#
_cell.length_a   1.000
_cell.length_b   1.000
_cell.length_c   1.000
_cell.angle_alpha   90.00
_cell.angle_beta   90.00
_cell.angle_gamma   90.00
#
_symmetry.space_group_name_H-M   'P 1'
#
loop_
_entity.id
_entity.type
_entity.pdbx_description
1 polymer ?
#
loop_
_entity_poly.entity_id
_entity_poly.type
_entity_poly.pdbx_seq_one_letter_code
_entity_poly.pdbx_strand_id
1 'polypeptide(L)'
;MAQMPQSDGSQGRPNATVYPLSQDLGLKIDLSCQRDDSKCVDKVVDNYSGSGNILICWEHKALTDIATALGDNNAPSYPSDHFDYIWTDPSPYSKVTDTKTSENCPGLDN
;
A
#
# COMPACT_ATOMS: atom_id res chain seq x y z
N MET A 1 -6.74 0.73 -1.95
CA MET A 1 -6.44 2.17 -2.15
C MET A 1 -5.04 2.34 -2.73
N ALA A 2 -4.77 3.46 -3.38
CA ALA A 2 -3.45 3.78 -3.91
C ALA A 2 -3.14 5.27 -3.79
N GLN A 3 -1.85 5.60 -3.92
CA GLN A 3 -1.36 6.98 -3.90
C GLN A 3 -2.04 7.82 -4.99
N MET A 4 -2.49 9.03 -4.62
CA MET A 4 -3.03 9.97 -5.58
C MET A 4 -1.97 10.36 -6.62
N PRO A 5 -2.21 10.12 -7.94
CA PRO A 5 -1.31 10.58 -8.98
C PRO A 5 -1.32 12.11 -9.07
N GLN A 6 -0.18 12.70 -9.42
CA GLN A 6 -0.10 14.14 -9.71
C GLN A 6 -0.58 14.42 -11.14
N SER A 7 -1.01 15.67 -11.37
CA SER A 7 -1.50 16.10 -12.69
C SER A 7 -0.45 16.04 -13.81
N ASP A 8 0.84 16.07 -13.46
CA ASP A 8 1.97 15.92 -14.38
C ASP A 8 2.34 14.45 -14.67
N GLY A 9 1.56 13.50 -14.15
CA GLY A 9 1.79 12.07 -14.28
C GLY A 9 2.83 11.49 -13.31
N SER A 10 3.52 12.32 -12.53
CA SER A 10 4.35 11.83 -11.44
C SER A 10 3.50 11.12 -10.38
N GLN A 11 4.13 10.24 -9.60
CA GLN A 11 3.46 9.49 -8.53
C GLN A 11 2.33 8.56 -8.99
N GLY A 12 2.15 8.32 -10.29
CA GLY A 12 1.07 7.49 -10.83
C GLY A 12 1.31 5.98 -10.85
N ARG A 13 2.53 5.53 -10.56
CA ARG A 13 2.88 4.09 -10.58
C ARG A 13 2.04 3.26 -9.61
N PRO A 14 1.82 3.66 -8.34
CA PRO A 14 1.00 2.87 -7.42
C PRO A 14 -0.44 2.64 -7.91
N ASN A 15 -1.06 3.66 -8.50
CA ASN A 15 -2.37 3.51 -9.14
C ASN A 15 -2.32 2.54 -10.33
N ALA A 16 -1.32 2.66 -11.20
CA ALA A 16 -1.14 1.76 -12.34
C ALA A 16 -0.90 0.30 -11.92
N THR A 17 -0.19 0.08 -10.80
CA THR A 17 0.07 -1.26 -10.26
C THR A 17 -1.21 -1.98 -9.86
N VAL A 18 -2.14 -1.30 -9.16
CA VAL A 18 -3.38 -1.93 -8.68
C VAL A 18 -4.53 -1.90 -9.69
N TYR A 19 -4.38 -1.14 -10.77
CA TYR A 19 -5.45 -0.94 -11.76
C TYR A 19 -5.96 -2.25 -12.40
N PRO A 20 -5.10 -3.17 -12.89
CA PRO A 20 -5.61 -4.43 -13.44
C PRO A 20 -6.44 -5.22 -12.43
N LEU A 21 -5.94 -5.34 -11.18
CA LEU A 21 -6.64 -6.05 -10.11
C LEU A 21 -7.97 -5.39 -9.75
N SER A 22 -8.06 -4.06 -9.74
CA SER A 22 -9.32 -3.37 -9.46
C SER A 22 -10.37 -3.63 -10.55
N GLN A 23 -9.94 -3.72 -11.81
CA GLN A 23 -10.82 -4.05 -12.92
C GLN A 23 -11.35 -5.49 -12.81
N ASP A 24 -10.48 -6.44 -12.49
CA ASP A 24 -10.86 -7.84 -12.32
C ASP A 24 -11.84 -8.05 -11.16
N LEU A 25 -11.67 -7.31 -10.06
CA LEU A 25 -12.54 -7.35 -8.89
C LEU A 25 -13.78 -6.44 -9.01
N GLY A 26 -13.87 -5.60 -10.03
CA GLY A 26 -14.94 -4.61 -10.18
C GLY A 26 -14.95 -3.52 -9.08
N LEU A 27 -13.79 -3.22 -8.51
CA LEU A 27 -13.63 -2.27 -7.41
C LEU A 27 -13.17 -0.90 -7.90
N LYS A 28 -13.59 0.17 -7.21
CA LYS A 28 -13.02 1.51 -7.40
C LYS A 28 -11.78 1.67 -6.54
N ILE A 29 -10.73 2.24 -7.12
CA ILE A 29 -9.51 2.59 -6.38
C ILE A 29 -9.76 3.92 -5.65
N ASP A 30 -9.62 3.89 -4.32
CA ASP A 30 -9.53 5.12 -3.52
C ASP A 30 -8.17 5.79 -3.76
N LEU A 31 -8.20 7.04 -4.22
CA LEU A 31 -7.07 7.91 -4.54
C LEU A 31 -7.11 9.22 -3.74
N SER A 32 -7.72 9.21 -2.54
CA SER A 32 -7.94 10.43 -1.74
C SER A 32 -6.70 10.94 -1.01
N CYS A 33 -5.68 10.10 -0.80
CA CYS A 33 -4.51 10.43 0.00
C CYS A 33 -3.25 10.73 -0.85
N GLN A 34 -2.49 11.73 -0.42
CA GLN A 34 -1.24 12.17 -1.04
C GLN A 34 -0.04 11.41 -0.48
N ARG A 35 1.04 11.25 -1.27
CA ARG A 35 2.22 10.43 -0.91
C ARG A 35 2.69 10.58 0.53
N ASP A 36 2.81 11.82 1.00
CA ASP A 36 3.43 12.17 2.28
C ASP A 36 2.39 12.32 3.42
N ASP A 37 1.16 11.83 3.24
CA ASP A 37 0.05 11.92 4.20
C ASP A 37 -0.39 10.53 4.71
N SER A 38 0.47 9.87 5.49
CA SER A 38 0.17 8.56 6.10
C SER A 38 -1.02 8.61 7.05
N LYS A 39 -1.30 9.75 7.69
CA LYS A 39 -2.47 9.94 8.56
C LYS A 39 -3.78 9.94 7.79
N CYS A 40 -3.78 10.37 6.52
CA CYS A 40 -4.94 10.20 5.66
C CYS A 40 -5.24 8.72 5.43
N VAL A 41 -4.21 7.90 5.20
CA VAL A 41 -4.35 6.44 5.00
C VAL A 41 -4.93 5.77 6.24
N ASP A 42 -4.38 6.08 7.41
CA ASP A 42 -4.88 5.62 8.71
C ASP A 42 -6.38 5.91 8.89
N LYS A 43 -6.80 7.15 8.65
CA LYS A 43 -8.23 7.51 8.71
C LYS A 43 -9.10 6.73 7.72
N VAL A 44 -8.62 6.43 6.53
CA VAL A 44 -9.38 5.64 5.55
C VAL A 44 -9.54 4.20 6.05
N VAL A 45 -8.48 3.61 6.59
CA VAL A 45 -8.50 2.26 7.16
C VAL A 45 -9.41 2.18 8.37
N ASP A 46 -9.30 3.12 9.32
CA ASP A 46 -10.13 3.18 10.54
C ASP A 46 -11.63 3.31 10.24
N ASN A 47 -11.98 4.03 9.16
CA ASN A 47 -13.37 4.23 8.74
C ASN A 47 -13.89 3.13 7.80
N TYR A 48 -13.04 2.17 7.40
CA TYR A 48 -13.47 1.08 6.54
C TYR A 48 -14.33 0.08 7.31
N SER A 49 -15.59 -0.07 6.90
CA SER A 49 -16.57 -1.00 7.50
C SER A 49 -16.92 -2.19 6.60
N GLY A 50 -16.24 -2.33 5.47
CA GLY A 50 -16.44 -3.45 4.57
C GLY A 50 -15.79 -4.74 5.09
N SER A 51 -16.15 -5.86 4.49
CA SER A 51 -15.50 -7.15 4.75
C SER A 51 -14.21 -7.30 3.92
N GLY A 52 -13.32 -8.18 4.37
CA GLY A 52 -12.10 -8.55 3.65
C GLY A 52 -10.90 -7.66 3.94
N ASN A 53 -9.86 -7.80 3.14
CA ASN A 53 -8.59 -7.10 3.32
C ASN A 53 -8.57 -5.78 2.54
N ILE A 54 -7.80 -4.81 3.05
CA ILE A 54 -7.47 -3.58 2.35
C ILE A 54 -6.10 -3.76 1.69
N LEU A 55 -6.03 -3.60 0.37
CA LEU A 55 -4.75 -3.46 -0.34
C LEU A 55 -4.35 -1.98 -0.38
N ILE A 56 -3.15 -1.65 0.08
CA ILE A 56 -2.56 -0.30 0.05
C ILE A 56 -1.33 -0.36 -0.86
N CYS A 57 -1.31 0.44 -1.93
CA CYS A 57 -0.17 0.52 -2.85
C CYS A 57 0.41 1.93 -2.89
N TRP A 58 1.72 2.05 -2.67
CA TRP A 58 2.36 3.33 -2.42
C TRP A 58 3.81 3.40 -2.92
N GLU A 59 4.40 4.59 -2.93
CA GLU A 59 5.86 4.72 -3.07
C GLU A 59 6.58 4.08 -1.87
N HIS A 60 7.60 3.25 -2.13
CA HIS A 60 8.25 2.41 -1.11
C HIS A 60 8.75 3.19 0.12
N LYS A 61 9.19 4.44 -0.08
CA LYS A 61 9.71 5.29 1.01
C LYS A 61 8.67 5.65 2.07
N ALA A 62 7.39 5.63 1.71
CA ALA A 62 6.31 6.00 2.61
C ALA A 62 5.58 4.79 3.21
N LEU A 63 5.93 3.55 2.83
CA LEU A 63 5.28 2.35 3.35
C LEU A 63 5.56 2.13 4.85
N THR A 64 6.78 2.41 5.32
CA THR A 64 7.10 2.36 6.75
C THR A 64 6.28 3.39 7.54
N ASP A 65 6.17 4.62 7.04
CA ASP A 65 5.38 5.68 7.70
C ASP A 65 3.88 5.34 7.74
N ILE A 66 3.36 4.67 6.71
CA ILE A 66 1.98 4.16 6.68
C ILE A 66 1.81 3.08 7.74
N ALA A 67 2.66 2.05 7.78
CA ALA A 67 2.57 0.98 8.79
C ALA A 67 2.65 1.53 10.22
N THR A 68 3.53 2.50 10.46
CA THR A 68 3.60 3.20 11.75
C THR A 68 2.33 3.99 12.06
N ALA A 69 1.73 4.66 11.08
CA ALA A 69 0.47 5.38 11.28
C ALA A 69 -0.68 4.43 11.65
N LEU A 70 -0.72 3.23 11.06
CA LEU A 70 -1.76 2.22 11.33
C LEU A 70 -1.64 1.55 12.72
N GLY A 71 -0.46 1.61 13.34
CA GLY A 71 -0.27 1.12 14.71
C GLY A 71 1.05 0.39 14.97
N ASP A 72 1.84 0.05 13.94
CA ASP A 72 3.13 -0.60 14.11
C ASP A 72 4.22 0.41 14.48
N ASN A 73 4.29 0.73 15.77
CA ASN A 73 5.30 1.64 16.33
C ASN A 73 6.75 1.17 16.10
N ASN A 74 6.97 -0.09 15.69
CA ASN A 74 8.28 -0.64 15.34
C ASN A 74 8.31 -1.15 13.90
N ALA A 75 7.56 -0.51 13.00
CA ALA A 75 7.45 -0.92 11.61
C ALA A 75 8.84 -1.13 10.98
N PRO A 76 9.04 -2.21 10.21
CA PRO A 76 10.28 -2.42 9.51
C PRO A 76 10.53 -1.31 8.48
N SER A 77 11.76 -1.19 8.00
CA SER A 77 12.07 -0.36 6.84
C SER A 77 11.79 -1.12 5.55
N TYR A 78 11.02 -0.52 4.64
CA TYR A 78 10.80 -1.11 3.33
C TYR A 78 12.10 -1.06 2.52
N PRO A 79 12.56 -2.18 1.92
CA PRO A 79 13.84 -2.23 1.21
C PRO A 79 13.80 -1.36 -0.05
N SER A 80 14.84 -0.54 -0.24
CA SER A 80 14.86 0.51 -1.27
C SER A 80 15.09 0.01 -2.70
N ASP A 81 15.58 -1.21 -2.86
CA ASP A 81 15.89 -1.88 -4.13
C ASP A 81 14.75 -2.78 -4.63
N HIS A 82 13.69 -2.95 -3.83
CA HIS A 82 12.52 -3.75 -4.21
C HIS A 82 11.28 -2.87 -4.45
N PHE A 83 10.42 -3.31 -5.37
CA PHE A 83 9.24 -2.56 -5.82
C PHE A 83 7.97 -3.43 -5.87
N ASP A 84 8.10 -4.68 -5.43
CA ASP A 84 7.19 -5.80 -5.69
C ASP A 84 6.87 -6.60 -4.42
N TYR A 85 7.62 -6.41 -3.33
CA TYR A 85 7.28 -7.01 -2.05
C TYR A 85 5.92 -6.52 -1.54
N ILE A 86 5.19 -7.46 -0.98
CA ILE A 86 3.91 -7.26 -0.32
C ILE A 86 4.17 -7.43 1.17
N TRP A 87 3.66 -6.48 1.95
CA TRP A 87 3.66 -6.57 3.40
C TRP A 87 2.30 -7.02 3.88
N THR A 88 2.28 -7.99 4.79
CA THR A 88 1.05 -8.40 5.49
C THR A 88 1.06 -7.81 6.89
N ASP A 89 0.06 -7.00 7.19
CA ASP A 89 -0.14 -6.41 8.52
C ASP A 89 -1.54 -6.80 9.03
N PRO A 90 -1.66 -7.88 9.82
CA PRO A 90 -2.94 -8.34 10.32
C PRO A 90 -3.47 -7.42 11.44
N SER A 91 -4.80 -7.31 11.56
CA SER A 91 -5.43 -6.63 12.70
C SER A 91 -4.86 -7.18 14.03
N PRO A 92 -4.43 -6.31 14.97
CA PRO A 92 -4.76 -4.90 15.10
C PRO A 92 -3.77 -3.93 14.43
N TYR A 93 -3.09 -4.33 13.36
CA TYR A 93 -2.12 -3.51 12.60
C TYR A 93 -0.93 -3.04 13.42
N SER A 94 -0.62 -3.79 14.49
CA SER A 94 0.45 -3.47 15.42
C SER A 94 1.80 -4.05 15.00
N LYS A 95 1.84 -4.89 13.96
CA LYS A 95 3.04 -5.60 13.54
C LYS A 95 2.90 -6.21 12.14
N VAL A 96 3.74 -5.76 11.22
CA VAL A 96 3.95 -6.43 9.92
C VAL A 96 4.53 -7.84 10.14
N THR A 97 3.84 -8.89 9.65
CA THR A 97 4.23 -10.29 9.84
C THR A 97 5.05 -10.86 8.70
N ASP A 98 4.76 -10.43 7.47
CA ASP A 98 5.45 -10.89 6.26
C ASP A 98 5.97 -9.67 5.52
N THR A 99 7.27 -9.66 5.20
CA THR A 99 7.96 -8.47 4.65
C THR A 99 8.53 -8.66 3.25
N LYS A 100 8.40 -9.88 2.70
CA LYS A 100 9.03 -10.31 1.44
C LYS A 100 8.16 -11.27 0.64
N THR A 101 6.84 -11.23 0.81
CA THR A 101 5.95 -11.98 -0.08
C THR A 101 5.89 -11.27 -1.41
N SER A 102 5.73 -12.03 -2.49
CA SER A 102 5.57 -11.49 -3.84
C SER A 102 4.76 -12.47 -4.68
N GLU A 103 4.30 -12.01 -5.83
CA GLU A 103 3.47 -12.80 -6.74
C GLU A 103 4.30 -13.64 -7.72
N ASN A 104 5.63 -13.69 -7.57
CA ASN A 104 6.55 -14.42 -8.45
C ASN A 104 6.39 -14.00 -9.92
N CYS A 105 6.29 -12.69 -10.14
CA CYS A 105 6.22 -12.04 -11.44
C CYS A 105 7.55 -12.20 -12.18
N PRO A 106 7.57 -12.85 -13.36
CA PRO A 106 8.80 -13.05 -14.13
C PRO A 106 9.53 -11.74 -14.42
N GLY A 107 10.80 -11.65 -14.01
CA GLY A 107 11.65 -10.48 -14.24
C GLY A 107 11.62 -9.41 -13.14
N LEU A 108 10.77 -9.56 -12.11
CA LEU A 108 10.79 -8.70 -10.91
C LEU A 108 11.42 -9.43 -9.71
N ASP A 109 11.08 -10.71 -9.53
CA ASP A 109 11.49 -11.54 -8.40
C ASP A 109 12.86 -12.23 -8.58
N ASN A 110 13.93 -11.45 -8.83
CA ASN A 110 15.30 -11.98 -8.99
C ASN A 110 16.17 -11.82 -7.75
#